data_AF-A0A382LGE7-F1
#
_entry.id   AF-A0A382LGE7-F1
#
_cell.length_a   1.000
_cell.length_b   1.000
_cell.length_c   1.000
_cell.angle_alpha   90.00
_cell.angle_beta   90.00
_cell.angle_gamma   90.00
#
_symmetry.space_group_name_H-M   'P 1'
#
loop_
_entity.id
_entity.type
_entity.pdbx_description
1 polymer ?
#
loop_
_entity_poly.entity_id
_entity_poly.type
_entity_poly.pdbx_seq_one_letter_code
_entity_poly.pdbx_strand_id
1 'polypeptide(L)' 'MKSNEGLAGVNIFIKGTYYGAATDVDGYYSISQINPGIYDIEASIIGYKVVLQTGI' A
#
# COMPACT_ATOMS: atom_id res chain seq x y z
N MET A 1 3.67 -5.19 -22.55
CA MET A 1 2.30 -4.79 -22.11
C MET A 1 2.36 -4.61 -20.61
N LYS A 2 2.34 -3.37 -20.10
CA LYS A 2 1.92 -3.14 -18.71
C LYS A 2 0.41 -3.07 -18.81
N SER A 3 -0.34 -4.05 -18.31
CA SER A 3 -1.76 -3.77 -18.10
C SER A 3 -1.78 -2.69 -17.02
N ASN A 4 -2.40 -1.55 -17.32
CA ASN A 4 -2.57 -0.47 -16.36
C ASN A 4 -3.73 -0.82 -15.40
N GLU A 5 -3.88 -2.11 -15.13
CA GLU A 5 -4.94 -2.70 -14.33
C GLU A 5 -4.44 -2.70 -12.89
N GLY A 6 -5.23 -2.10 -12.01
CA GLY A 6 -4.98 -2.17 -10.59
C GLY A 6 -5.01 -3.60 -10.09
N LEU A 7 -4.32 -3.84 -8.98
CA LEU A 7 -4.30 -5.14 -8.34
C LEU A 7 -5.09 -5.07 -7.05
N ALA A 8 -6.14 -5.88 -6.94
CA ALA A 8 -6.97 -5.96 -5.74
C ALA A 8 -6.31 -6.80 -4.64
N GLY A 9 -6.59 -6.46 -3.38
CA GLY A 9 -6.14 -7.22 -2.23
C GLY A 9 -4.65 -7.09 -1.91
N VAL A 10 -3.96 -6.09 -2.47
CA VAL A 10 -2.60 -5.75 -2.05
C VAL A 10 -2.67 -5.13 -0.66
N ASN A 11 -1.94 -5.72 0.29
CA ASN A 11 -1.81 -5.19 1.63
C ASN A 11 -0.87 -3.99 1.59
N ILE A 12 -1.38 -2.82 1.96
CA ILE A 12 -0.64 -1.58 2.14
C ILE A 12 -0.49 -1.35 3.63
N PHE A 13 0.75 -1.20 4.09
CA PHE A 13 1.06 -1.10 5.52
C PHE A 13 2.04 0.04 5.80
N ILE A 14 1.69 0.90 6.76
CA ILE A 14 2.56 1.99 7.21
C ILE A 14 3.51 1.45 8.28
N LYS A 15 4.81 1.41 7.98
CA LYS A 15 5.83 0.84 8.88
C LYS A 15 5.86 1.59 10.22
N GLY A 16 6.04 0.82 11.30
CA GLY A 16 6.08 1.36 12.66
C GLY A 16 4.72 1.75 13.23
N THR A 17 3.61 1.46 12.54
CA THR A 17 2.24 1.73 13.00
C THR A 17 1.37 0.49 12.85
N TYR A 18 0.09 0.59 13.23
CA TYR A 18 -0.94 -0.41 12.91
C TYR A 18 -1.82 -0.01 11.72
N TYR A 19 -1.50 1.10 11.07
CA TYR A 19 -2.28 1.61 9.96
C TYR A 19 -1.99 0.83 8.67
N GLY A 20 -3.06 0.44 7.99
CA GLY A 20 -2.98 -0.23 6.71
C GLY A 20 -4.33 -0.26 6.02
N ALA A 21 -4.31 -0.64 4.75
CA ALA A 21 -5.49 -0.86 3.93
C ALA A 21 -5.19 -1.96 2.91
N ALA A 22 -6.24 -2.58 2.38
CA ALA A 22 -6.13 -3.41 1.18
C ALA A 22 -6.57 -2.59 -0.03
N THR A 23 -5.95 -2.81 -1.18
CA THR A 23 -6.39 -2.19 -2.43
C THR A 23 -7.73 -2.75 -2.92
N ASP A 24 -8.53 -1.90 -3.55
CA ASP A 24 -9.77 -2.28 -4.22
C ASP A 24 -9.54 -2.89 -5.61
N VAL A 25 -10.62 -3.16 -6.35
CA VAL A 25 -10.59 -3.78 -7.68
C VAL A 25 -9.81 -2.98 -8.72
N ASP A 26 -9.68 -1.67 -8.53
CA ASP A 26 -8.98 -0.75 -9.40
C ASP A 26 -7.58 -0.41 -8.87
N GLY A 27 -7.14 -1.06 -7.77
CA GLY A 27 -5.82 -0.90 -7.17
C GLY A 27 -5.69 0.32 -6.26
N TYR A 28 -6.79 1.02 -5.95
CA TYR A 28 -6.76 2.18 -5.06
C TYR A 28 -6.81 1.75 -3.60
N TYR A 29 -6.18 2.55 -2.75
CA TYR A 29 -6.23 2.40 -1.30
C TYR A 29 -6.34 3.77 -0.64
N SER A 30 -6.89 3.80 0.56
CA SER A 30 -6.96 5.01 1.39
C SER A 30 -6.75 4.63 2.85
N ILE A 31 -5.87 5.37 3.52
CA ILE A 31 -5.59 5.23 4.95
C ILE A 31 -5.83 6.61 5.57
N SER A 32 -6.89 6.75 6.34
CA SER A 32 -7.31 8.01 6.94
C SER A 32 -6.94 8.11 8.42
N GLN A 33 -7.05 9.33 8.98
CA GLN A 33 -6.86 9.60 10.41
C GLN A 33 -5.44 9.29 10.92
N ILE A 34 -4.45 9.38 10.04
CA ILE A 34 -3.04 9.33 10.42
C ILE A 34 -2.57 10.74 10.81
N ASN A 35 -1.72 10.81 11.83
CA ASN A 35 -1.07 12.07 12.19
C ASN A 35 -0.11 12.51 11.07
N PRO A 36 0.10 13.82 10.86
CA PRO A 36 1.12 14.29 9.94
C PRO A 36 2.51 13.79 10.35
N GLY A 37 3.29 13.35 9.38
CA GLY A 37 4.62 12.79 9.59
C GLY A 37 5.21 12.30 8.28
N ILE A 38 6.43 11.75 8.37
CA ILE A 38 7.09 11.07 7.25
C ILE A 38 6.99 9.57 7.51
N TYR A 39 6.51 8.84 6.52
CA TYR A 39 6.23 7.41 6.65
C TYR A 39 6.89 6.58 5.55
N ASP A 40 7.22 5.35 5.91
CA ASP A 40 7.54 4.31 4.94
C ASP A 40 6.31 3.41 4.75
N ILE A 41 5.96 3.15 3.49
CA ILE A 41 4.81 2.34 3.09
C ILE A 41 5.30 1.06 2.42
N GLU A 42 4.81 -0.07 2.89
CA GLU A 42 5.07 -1.39 2.31
C GLU A 42 3.82 -1.88 1.58
N ALA A 43 4.00 -2.27 0.31
CA ALA A 43 2.98 -2.95 -0.48
C ALA A 43 3.36 -4.42 -0.66
N SER A 44 2.45 -5.33 -0.28
CA SER A 44 2.69 -6.78 -0.32
C SER A 44 1.45 -7.57 -0.73
N ILE A 45 1.67 -8.59 -1.56
CA ILE A 45 0.65 -9.57 -1.95
C ILE A 45 1.36 -10.86 -2.35
N ILE A 46 0.70 -12.00 -2.10
CA ILE A 46 1.24 -13.32 -2.43
C ILE A 46 1.53 -13.40 -3.93
N GLY A 47 2.72 -13.92 -4.29
CA GLY A 47 3.14 -14.09 -5.68
C GLY A 47 3.79 -12.85 -6.32
N TYR A 48 3.91 -11.74 -5.59
CA TYR A 48 4.56 -10.52 -6.07
C TYR A 48 5.75 -10.14 -5.19
N LYS A 49 6.69 -9.39 -5.78
CA LYS A 49 7.78 -8.79 -5.02
C LYS A 49 7.23 -7.69 -4.11
N VAL A 50 7.63 -7.73 -2.84
CA VAL A 50 7.33 -6.67 -1.88
C VAL A 50 8.03 -5.38 -2.31
N VAL A 51 7.30 -4.26 -2.26
CA VAL A 51 7.82 -2.92 -2.55
C VAL A 51 7.74 -2.09 -1.29
N LEU A 52 8.86 -1.45 -0.94
CA LEU A 52 8.96 -0.47 0.13
C LEU A 52 9.17 0.90 -0.50
N GLN A 53 8.25 1.82 -0.27
CA GLN A 53 8.39 3.22 -0.63
C GLN A 53 8.67 4.01 0.65
N THR A 54 9.76 4.76 0.66
CA THR A 54 10.20 5.50 1.83
C THR A 54 9.89 6.99 1.71
N GLY A 55 9.70 7.65 2.85
CA GLY A 55 9.70 9.10 2.95
C GLY A 55 8.46 9.83 2.41
N ILE A 56 7.26 9.26 2.55
CA ILE A 56 5.97 9.86 2.12
C ILE A 56 5.41 10.77 3.21
#